data_AF-A0A553FEI7-F1
#
_entry.id   AF-A0A553FEI7-F1
#
_cell.length_a   1.000
_cell.length_b   1.000
_cell.length_c   1.000
_cell.angle_alpha   90.00
_cell.angle_beta   90.00
_cell.angle_gamma   90.00
#
_symmetry.space_group_name_H-M   'P 1'
#
loop_
_entity.id
_entity.type
_entity.pdbx_description
1 polymer ?
#
loop_
_entity_poly.entity_id
_entity_poly.type
_entity_poly.pdbx_seq_one_letter_code
_entity_poly.pdbx_strand_id
1 'polypeptide(L)'
;MKKLFLLLMIMLPLSFTAYSAEDLSEESINHIAQQFVAFHQTEAAELLTAVLAPDLEVVITQGSSGYGFILNYNKTEYIEYLQQAHKSKSRTGTDVSFISSEFLGDKEAKVIVRYRSKKLKKYVWVEAIISLVNNEALVTQIEEYT
;
A
#
# COMPACT_ATOMS: atom_id res chain seq x y z
N MET A 1 -32.52 38.49 55.02
CA MET A 1 -31.11 38.33 54.59
C MET A 1 -31.04 37.09 53.69
N LYS A 2 -30.53 37.26 52.46
CA LYS A 2 -30.64 36.29 51.36
C LYS A 2 -29.77 35.05 51.64
N LYS A 3 -30.36 33.87 51.53
CA LYS A 3 -29.67 32.57 51.65
C LYS A 3 -28.88 32.32 50.37
N LEU A 4 -27.57 32.18 50.50
CA LEU A 4 -26.64 31.87 49.41
C LEU A 4 -26.79 30.38 49.06
N PHE A 5 -27.29 30.07 47.86
CA PHE A 5 -27.30 28.71 47.33
C PHE A 5 -25.95 28.48 46.63
N LEU A 6 -25.10 27.65 47.22
CA LEU A 6 -23.83 27.24 46.61
C LEU A 6 -24.13 26.12 45.61
N LEU A 7 -24.09 26.42 44.31
CA LEU A 7 -24.24 25.46 43.23
C LEU A 7 -22.93 24.67 43.10
N LEU A 8 -22.89 23.44 43.59
CA LEU A 8 -21.76 22.53 43.41
C LEU A 8 -21.78 22.02 41.96
N MET A 9 -20.94 22.59 41.07
CA MET A 9 -20.68 22.00 39.76
C MET A 9 -19.88 20.71 39.97
N ILE A 10 -20.58 19.59 39.80
CA ILE A 10 -19.96 18.26 39.68
C ILE A 10 -19.14 18.28 38.39
N MET A 11 -17.84 18.49 38.53
CA MET A 11 -16.85 18.19 37.50
C MET A 11 -16.82 16.66 37.38
N LEU A 12 -17.68 16.11 36.51
CA LEU A 12 -17.58 14.74 36.07
C LEU A 12 -16.19 14.55 35.45
N PRO A 13 -15.37 13.59 35.91
CA PRO A 13 -14.23 13.16 35.14
C PRO A 13 -14.77 12.53 33.87
N LEU A 14 -14.67 13.25 32.75
CA LEU A 14 -14.77 12.65 31.43
C LEU A 14 -13.60 11.66 31.34
N SER A 15 -13.90 10.39 31.59
CA SER A 15 -13.00 9.29 31.26
C SER A 15 -12.80 9.32 29.76
N PHE A 16 -11.73 9.98 29.31
CA PHE A 16 -11.23 9.82 27.96
C PHE A 16 -10.88 8.35 27.82
N THR A 17 -11.70 7.61 27.07
CA THR A 17 -11.32 6.28 26.58
C THR A 17 -10.04 6.46 25.78
N ALA A 18 -8.96 5.85 26.25
CA ALA A 18 -7.73 5.74 25.48
C ALA A 18 -8.10 5.13 24.11
N TYR A 19 -7.88 5.91 23.05
CA TYR A 19 -8.02 5.44 21.68
C TYR A 19 -6.91 4.41 21.48
N SER A 20 -7.24 3.12 21.50
CA SER A 20 -6.33 2.09 21.01
C SER A 20 -6.17 2.39 19.53
N ALA A 21 -5.03 2.97 19.14
CA ALA A 21 -4.66 2.97 17.74
C ALA A 21 -4.60 1.49 17.34
N GLU A 22 -5.41 1.08 16.37
CA GLU A 22 -5.24 -0.25 15.78
C GLU A 22 -3.85 -0.29 15.16
N ASP A 23 -3.12 -1.37 15.43
CA ASP A 23 -1.77 -1.59 14.89
C ASP A 23 -1.86 -2.42 13.61
N LEU A 24 -0.85 -2.29 12.76
CA LEU A 24 -0.75 -3.08 11.53
C LEU A 24 -0.51 -4.56 11.88
N SER A 25 -1.29 -5.47 11.28
CA SER A 25 -1.18 -6.90 11.55
C SER A 25 -0.41 -7.63 10.46
N GLU A 26 0.32 -8.69 10.84
CA GLU A 26 1.02 -9.56 9.87
C GLU A 26 0.04 -10.19 8.86
N GLU A 27 -1.18 -10.51 9.29
CA GLU A 27 -2.24 -11.03 8.41
C GLU A 27 -2.58 -10.04 7.30
N SER A 28 -2.74 -8.75 7.63
CA SER A 28 -3.05 -7.71 6.65
C SER A 28 -1.91 -7.50 5.65
N ILE A 29 -0.66 -7.54 6.12
CA ILE A 29 0.54 -7.44 5.27
C ILE A 29 0.63 -8.62 4.32
N ASN A 30 0.42 -9.84 4.83
CA ASN A 30 0.41 -11.06 4.03
C ASN A 30 -0.71 -11.08 3.00
N HIS A 31 -1.90 -10.58 3.36
CA HIS A 31 -3.01 -10.42 2.43
C HIS A 31 -2.62 -9.49 1.27
N ILE A 32 -2.05 -8.32 1.56
CA ILE A 32 -1.59 -7.38 0.53
C ILE A 32 -0.54 -8.03 -0.37
N ALA A 33 0.46 -8.70 0.19
CA ALA A 33 1.48 -9.40 -0.59
C ALA A 33 0.87 -10.45 -1.54
N GLN A 34 -0.14 -11.20 -1.07
CA GLN A 34 -0.88 -12.16 -1.89
C GLN A 34 -1.66 -11.47 -3.02
N GLN A 35 -2.28 -10.31 -2.79
CA GLN A 35 -2.95 -9.56 -3.85
C GLN A 35 -1.99 -9.12 -4.95
N PHE A 36 -0.77 -8.67 -4.60
CA PHE A 36 0.27 -8.37 -5.60
C PHE A 36 0.64 -9.59 -6.44
N VAL A 37 0.89 -10.74 -5.79
CA VAL A 37 1.25 -11.98 -6.46
C VAL A 37 0.11 -12.44 -7.38
N ALA A 38 -1.11 -12.49 -6.86
CA ALA A 38 -2.28 -12.93 -7.60
C ALA A 38 -2.58 -12.00 -8.79
N PHE A 39 -2.46 -10.68 -8.62
CA PHE A 39 -2.58 -9.72 -9.71
C PHE A 39 -1.58 -10.02 -10.83
N HIS A 40 -0.31 -10.24 -10.52
CA HIS A 40 0.70 -10.52 -11.54
C HIS A 40 0.50 -11.88 -12.24
N GLN A 41 -0.10 -12.86 -11.56
CA GLN A 41 -0.41 -14.17 -12.14
C GLN A 41 -1.68 -14.17 -13.00
N THR A 42 -2.67 -13.34 -12.66
CA THR A 42 -4.03 -13.39 -13.25
C THR A 42 -4.38 -12.19 -14.11
N GLU A 43 -3.67 -11.07 -13.96
CA GLU A 43 -3.96 -9.76 -14.57
C GLU A 43 -5.31 -9.15 -14.16
N ALA A 44 -5.92 -9.66 -13.08
CA ALA A 44 -7.17 -9.17 -12.50
C ALA A 44 -6.93 -7.89 -11.68
N ALA A 45 -7.16 -6.73 -12.29
CA ALA A 45 -6.83 -5.42 -11.71
C ALA A 45 -7.57 -5.10 -10.42
N GLU A 46 -8.74 -5.69 -10.20
CA GLU A 46 -9.54 -5.57 -8.99
C GLU A 46 -8.78 -6.03 -7.73
N LEU A 47 -7.91 -7.06 -7.87
CA LEU A 47 -7.11 -7.60 -6.77
C LEU A 47 -6.16 -6.54 -6.21
N LEU A 48 -5.43 -5.87 -7.10
CA LEU A 48 -4.50 -4.83 -6.71
C LEU A 48 -5.25 -3.56 -6.30
N THR A 49 -6.29 -3.17 -7.05
CA THR A 49 -7.09 -1.96 -6.77
C THR A 49 -7.70 -1.96 -5.37
N ALA A 50 -8.08 -3.12 -4.84
CA ALA A 50 -8.66 -3.28 -3.51
C ALA A 50 -7.69 -2.93 -2.37
N VAL A 51 -6.38 -3.08 -2.57
CA VAL A 51 -5.36 -2.86 -1.53
C VAL A 51 -4.57 -1.57 -1.67
N LEU A 52 -4.82 -0.78 -2.73
CA LEU A 52 -4.16 0.51 -2.94
C LEU A 52 -4.96 1.65 -2.30
N ALA A 53 -4.29 2.53 -1.57
CA ALA A 53 -4.89 3.74 -1.02
C ALA A 53 -5.40 4.69 -2.13
N PRO A 54 -6.48 5.45 -1.91
CA PRO A 54 -6.98 6.41 -2.89
C PRO A 54 -5.95 7.47 -3.31
N ASP A 55 -5.07 7.86 -2.40
CA ASP A 55 -4.00 8.85 -2.53
C ASP A 55 -2.61 8.23 -2.77
N LEU A 56 -2.56 6.99 -3.28
CA LEU A 56 -1.33 6.29 -3.59
C LEU A 56 -0.33 7.14 -4.39
N GLU A 57 0.90 7.20 -3.87
CA GLU A 57 2.06 7.73 -4.59
C GLU A 57 2.87 6.59 -5.21
N VAL A 58 3.15 6.67 -6.51
CA VAL A 58 4.00 5.69 -7.19
C VAL A 58 5.16 6.37 -7.88
N VAL A 59 6.37 5.88 -7.59
CA VAL A 59 7.61 6.35 -8.20
C VAL A 59 8.26 5.18 -8.94
N ILE A 60 8.44 5.32 -10.25
CA ILE A 60 9.10 4.30 -11.08
C ILE A 60 10.41 4.85 -11.59
N THR A 61 11.50 4.16 -11.24
CA THR A 61 12.85 4.47 -11.73
C THR A 61 13.23 3.52 -12.85
N GLN A 62 13.37 4.04 -14.07
CA GLN A 62 13.82 3.27 -15.24
C GLN A 62 15.11 3.85 -15.81
N GLY A 63 16.05 2.97 -16.19
CA GLY A 63 17.29 3.39 -16.86
C GLY A 63 18.45 2.41 -16.68
N SER A 64 19.62 2.81 -17.16
CA SER A 64 20.91 2.14 -16.88
C SER A 64 21.80 3.07 -16.07
N SER A 65 22.86 2.55 -15.45
CA SER A 65 23.82 3.34 -14.66
C SER A 65 24.40 4.51 -15.49
N GLY A 66 23.83 5.71 -15.31
CA GLY A 66 24.22 6.95 -15.99
C GLY A 66 23.06 7.75 -16.60
N TYR A 67 21.95 7.09 -16.98
CA TYR A 67 20.77 7.74 -17.57
C TYR A 67 19.49 7.04 -17.07
N GLY A 68 18.97 7.52 -15.94
CA GLY A 68 17.67 7.14 -15.41
C GLY A 68 16.68 8.29 -15.48
N PHE A 69 15.40 7.97 -15.57
CA PHE A 69 14.33 8.94 -15.41
C PHE A 69 13.31 8.41 -14.40
N ILE A 70 12.71 9.35 -13.68
CA ILE A 70 11.70 9.09 -12.66
C ILE A 70 10.33 9.38 -13.28
N LEU A 71 9.41 8.45 -13.13
CA LEU A 71 8.01 8.62 -13.50
C LEU A 71 7.17 8.56 -12.24
N ASN A 72 6.24 9.51 -12.11
CA ASN A 72 5.29 9.55 -11.00
C ASN A 72 3.91 9.16 -11.53
N TYR A 73 3.21 8.30 -10.79
CA TYR A 73 1.86 7.86 -11.11
C TYR A 73 0.96 7.95 -9.89
N ASN A 74 -0.31 8.30 -10.11
CA ASN A 74 -1.36 8.04 -9.13
C ASN A 74 -1.91 6.60 -9.25
N LYS A 75 -2.81 6.20 -8.34
CA LYS A 75 -3.47 4.88 -8.35
C LYS A 75 -4.00 4.46 -9.72
N THR A 76 -4.80 5.29 -10.37
CA THR A 76 -5.43 4.96 -11.65
C THR A 76 -4.38 4.77 -12.74
N GLU A 77 -3.46 5.71 -12.87
CA GLU A 77 -2.42 5.66 -13.89
C GLU A 77 -1.47 4.47 -13.68
N TYR A 78 -1.20 4.09 -12.43
CA TYR A 78 -0.38 2.93 -12.11
C TYR A 78 -1.04 1.60 -12.52
N ILE A 79 -2.34 1.44 -12.25
CA ILE A 79 -3.09 0.25 -12.69
C ILE A 79 -3.10 0.17 -14.23
N GLU A 80 -3.33 1.29 -14.91
CA GLU A 80 -3.28 1.35 -16.38
C GLU A 80 -1.88 1.00 -16.92
N TYR A 81 -0.83 1.52 -16.27
CA TYR A 81 0.56 1.20 -16.59
C TYR A 81 0.83 -0.31 -16.49
N LEU A 82 0.43 -0.95 -15.39
CA LEU A 82 0.62 -2.39 -15.18
C LEU A 82 -0.20 -3.24 -16.17
N GLN A 83 -1.45 -2.86 -16.44
CA GLN A 83 -2.27 -3.54 -17.45
C GLN A 83 -1.67 -3.45 -18.85
N GLN A 84 -1.04 -2.33 -19.20
CA GLN A 84 -0.28 -2.22 -20.45
C GLN A 84 0.99 -3.07 -20.43
N ALA A 85 1.68 -3.17 -19.29
CA ALA A 85 2.90 -3.95 -19.13
C ALA A 85 2.66 -5.48 -19.22
N HIS A 86 1.44 -5.93 -18.89
CA HIS A 86 1.08 -7.36 -18.84
C HIS A 86 0.36 -7.89 -20.09
N LYS A 87 -0.15 -7.03 -20.98
CA LYS A 87 -0.83 -7.45 -22.21
C LYS A 87 0.07 -8.31 -23.12
N SER A 88 -0.12 -9.62 -23.06
CA SER A 88 0.37 -10.58 -24.05
C SER A 88 -0.81 -11.09 -24.87
N LYS A 89 -0.62 -11.25 -26.19
CA LYS A 89 -1.66 -11.80 -27.07
C LYS A 89 -1.94 -13.30 -26.83
N SER A 90 -1.02 -14.01 -26.17
CA SER A 90 -1.05 -15.47 -26.10
C SER A 90 -0.99 -16.06 -24.68
N ARG A 91 -0.66 -15.25 -23.65
CA ARG A 91 -0.48 -15.77 -22.28
C ARG A 91 -0.85 -14.74 -21.22
N THR A 92 -1.84 -15.07 -20.39
CA THR A 92 -2.18 -14.33 -19.17
C THR A 92 -1.14 -14.59 -18.08
N GLY A 93 -0.81 -13.56 -17.32
CA GLY A 93 0.06 -13.63 -16.15
C GLY A 93 1.56 -13.58 -16.46
N THR A 94 2.33 -13.28 -15.42
CA THR A 94 3.78 -13.24 -15.45
C THR A 94 4.41 -13.91 -14.24
N ASP A 95 5.69 -14.21 -14.36
CA ASP A 95 6.45 -14.78 -13.26
C ASP A 95 6.58 -13.71 -12.18
N VAL A 96 6.19 -14.05 -10.96
CA VAL A 96 6.23 -13.16 -9.80
C VAL A 96 6.71 -13.94 -8.58
N SER A 97 7.45 -13.27 -7.71
CA SER A 97 7.96 -13.83 -6.47
C SER A 97 7.77 -12.81 -5.36
N PHE A 98 7.12 -13.23 -4.28
CA PHE A 98 7.24 -12.54 -2.99
C PHE A 98 8.66 -12.74 -2.48
N ILE A 99 9.30 -11.65 -2.04
CA ILE A 99 10.68 -11.65 -1.57
C ILE A 99 10.72 -11.55 -0.05
N SER A 100 10.08 -10.53 0.51
CA SER A 100 10.05 -10.28 1.94
C SER A 100 8.93 -9.31 2.32
N SER A 101 8.62 -9.31 3.62
CA SER A 101 7.87 -8.26 4.29
C SER A 101 8.60 -7.88 5.57
N GLU A 102 8.50 -6.62 5.97
CA GLU A 102 9.08 -6.11 7.21
C GLU A 102 8.21 -4.99 7.81
N PHE A 103 8.16 -4.91 9.13
CA PHE A 103 7.60 -3.76 9.82
C PHE A 103 8.64 -2.64 9.83
N LEU A 104 8.23 -1.43 9.43
CA LEU A 104 9.02 -0.20 9.54
C LEU A 104 8.73 0.54 10.86
N GLY A 105 7.62 0.19 11.51
CA GLY A 105 7.17 0.62 12.82
C GLY A 105 5.78 0.04 13.12
N ASP A 106 5.13 0.51 14.17
CA ASP A 106 3.83 -0.04 14.60
C ASP A 106 2.69 0.24 13.60
N LYS A 107 2.89 1.24 12.72
CA LYS A 107 1.88 1.74 11.77
C LYS A 107 2.32 1.71 10.31
N GLU A 108 3.49 1.16 10.04
CA GLU A 108 4.04 1.08 8.70
C GLU A 108 4.74 -0.25 8.48
N ALA A 109 4.52 -0.83 7.31
CA ALA A 109 5.19 -2.02 6.86
C ALA A 109 5.61 -1.88 5.40
N LYS A 110 6.56 -2.70 4.98
CA LYS A 110 7.03 -2.80 3.60
C LYS A 110 6.84 -4.21 3.10
N VAL A 111 6.40 -4.34 1.86
CA VAL A 111 6.38 -5.60 1.11
C VAL A 111 7.25 -5.46 -0.12
N ILE A 112 8.08 -6.47 -0.38
CA ILE A 112 8.95 -6.52 -1.55
C ILE A 112 8.52 -7.67 -2.45
N VAL A 113 8.18 -7.33 -3.70
CA VAL A 113 7.79 -8.28 -4.75
C VAL A 113 8.68 -8.08 -5.97
N ARG A 114 8.98 -9.17 -6.66
CA ARG A 114 9.69 -9.12 -7.94
C ARG A 114 8.86 -9.79 -9.02
N TYR A 115 8.59 -9.11 -10.11
CA TYR A 115 7.88 -9.68 -11.25
C TYR A 115 8.65 -9.53 -12.56
N ARG A 116 8.32 -10.35 -13.56
CA ARG A 116 8.87 -10.23 -14.91
C ARG A 116 8.00 -9.32 -15.75
N SER A 117 8.45 -8.11 -16.08
CA SER A 117 7.74 -7.23 -17.02
C SER A 117 7.79 -7.80 -18.44
N LYS A 118 6.62 -7.99 -19.06
CA LYS A 118 6.53 -8.47 -20.45
C LYS A 118 6.91 -7.36 -21.44
N LYS A 119 6.54 -6.12 -21.15
CA LYS A 119 6.87 -4.92 -21.93
C LYS A 119 8.38 -4.64 -21.95
N LEU A 120 9.02 -4.66 -20.79
CA LEU A 120 10.46 -4.33 -20.66
C LEU A 120 11.36 -5.54 -20.88
N LYS A 121 10.80 -6.76 -20.81
CA LYS A 121 11.55 -8.03 -20.80
C LYS A 121 12.63 -8.08 -19.71
N LYS A 122 12.40 -7.43 -18.58
CA LYS A 122 13.29 -7.40 -17.40
C LYS A 122 12.52 -7.78 -16.13
N TYR A 123 13.25 -8.10 -15.07
CA TYR A 123 12.66 -8.18 -13.74
C TYR A 123 12.49 -6.77 -13.19
N VAL A 124 11.34 -6.53 -12.57
CA VAL A 124 11.00 -5.30 -11.87
C VAL A 124 10.91 -5.65 -10.40
N TRP A 125 11.56 -4.84 -9.58
CA TRP A 125 11.46 -4.87 -8.13
C TRP A 125 10.43 -3.84 -7.70
N VAL A 126 9.54 -4.24 -6.81
CA VAL A 126 8.48 -3.41 -6.25
C VAL A 126 8.66 -3.38 -4.75
N GLU A 127 8.79 -2.19 -4.19
CA GLU A 127 8.67 -1.93 -2.76
C GLU A 127 7.33 -1.22 -2.53
N ALA A 128 6.43 -1.85 -1.76
CA ALA A 128 5.13 -1.29 -1.42
C ALA A 128 5.10 -0.96 0.07
N ILE A 129 4.91 0.32 0.40
CA ILE A 129 4.72 0.80 1.77
C ILE A 129 3.24 0.69 2.11
N ILE A 130 2.97 0.07 3.26
CA ILE A 130 1.63 -0.17 3.80
C ILE A 130 1.48 0.68 5.04
N SER A 131 0.36 1.40 5.14
CA SER A 131 -0.03 2.18 6.31
C SER A 131 -1.51 1.98 6.61
N LEU A 132 -1.94 2.35 7.81
CA LEU A 132 -3.36 2.38 8.16
C LEU A 132 -4.02 3.67 7.66
N VAL A 133 -4.97 3.53 6.73
CA VAL A 133 -5.81 4.62 6.22
C VAL A 133 -7.24 4.35 6.67
N ASN A 134 -7.79 5.21 7.55
CA ASN A 134 -9.10 4.99 8.16
C ASN A 134 -9.24 3.59 8.79
N ASN A 135 -8.21 3.12 9.50
CA ASN A 135 -8.11 1.80 10.13
C ASN A 135 -8.04 0.60 9.16
N GLU A 136 -7.89 0.84 7.87
CA GLU A 136 -7.66 -0.20 6.88
C GLU A 136 -6.19 -0.21 6.46
N ALA A 137 -5.55 -1.39 6.44
CA ALA A 137 -4.20 -1.53 5.92
C ALA A 137 -4.23 -1.40 4.40
N LEU A 138 -3.67 -0.31 3.90
CA LEU A 138 -3.60 -0.01 2.47
C LEU A 138 -2.18 0.34 2.06
N VAL A 139 -1.85 0.09 0.80
CA VAL A 139 -0.60 0.54 0.20
C VAL A 139 -0.70 2.03 -0.09
N THR A 140 0.15 2.82 0.53
CA THR A 140 0.18 4.29 0.42
C THR A 140 1.29 4.78 -0.50
N GLN A 141 2.36 3.99 -0.66
CA GLN A 141 3.46 4.31 -1.56
C GLN A 141 3.97 3.07 -2.27
N ILE A 142 4.38 3.22 -3.54
CA ILE A 142 5.09 2.20 -4.31
C ILE A 142 6.34 2.80 -4.93
N GLU A 143 7.45 2.09 -4.81
CA GLU A 143 8.66 2.34 -5.58
C GLU A 143 8.98 1.15 -6.48
N GLU A 144 9.16 1.38 -7.78
CA GLU A 144 9.59 0.35 -8.74
C GLU A 144 10.98 0.64 -9.31
N TYR A 145 11.78 -0.43 -9.47
CA TYR A 145 13.12 -0.37 -10.06
C TYR A 145 13.35 -1.51 -11.06
N THR A 146 14.01 -1.23 -12.19
CA THR A 146 14.18 -2.16 -13.33
C THR A 146 15.62 -2.38 -13.77
#